data_AF-Q0FLK0-F1
#
_entry.id   AF-Q0FLK0-F1
#
_cell.length_a   1.000
_cell.length_b   1.000
_cell.length_c   1.000
_cell.angle_alpha   90.00
_cell.angle_beta   90.00
_cell.angle_gamma   90.00
#
_symmetry.space_group_name_H-M   'P 1'
#
loop_
_entity.id
_entity.type
_entity.pdbx_description
1 polymer ?
#
loop_
_entity_poly.entity_id
_entity_poly.type
_entity_poly.pdbx_seq_one_letter_code
_entity_poly.pdbx_strand_id
1 'polypeptide(L)' 'MTFSTWIDTFAAEKGLDLERLIEVEGPSGTNFMPAEIVIEAMKSAPASEQRQLRATIVRLDFAAAPIEPFLDHLAQALAI' A
#
# COMPACT_ATOMS: atom_id res chain seq x y z
N MET A 1 16.19 -7.53 8.04
CA MET A 1 15.42 -6.97 6.90
C MET A 1 14.58 -5.81 7.42
N THR A 2 14.64 -4.64 6.78
CA THR A 2 13.79 -3.48 7.14
C THR A 2 12.40 -3.64 6.54
N PHE A 3 11.42 -2.85 7.00
CA PHE A 3 10.09 -2.85 6.38
C PHE A 3 10.16 -2.45 4.90
N SER A 4 10.95 -1.44 4.55
CA SER A 4 11.11 -0.98 3.16
C SER A 4 11.61 -2.09 2.24
N THR A 5 12.71 -2.76 2.59
CA THR A 5 13.21 -3.90 1.79
C THR A 5 12.17 -5.02 1.73
N TRP A 6 11.42 -5.25 2.81
CA TRP A 6 10.39 -6.28 2.87
C TRP A 6 9.21 -6.00 1.93
N ILE A 7 8.65 -4.79 1.94
CA ILE A 7 7.51 -4.46 1.09
C ILE A 7 7.90 -4.42 -0.39
N ASP A 8 9.12 -3.96 -0.72
CA ASP A 8 9.63 -3.97 -2.09
C ASP A 8 9.81 -5.39 -2.63
N THR A 9 10.37 -6.28 -1.80
CA THR A 9 10.52 -7.69 -2.15
C THR A 9 9.15 -8.34 -2.36
N PHE A 10 8.21 -8.09 -1.45
CA PHE A 10 6.85 -8.62 -1.55
C PHE A 10 6.14 -8.15 -2.81
N ALA A 11 6.19 -6.84 -3.11
CA ALA A 11 5.56 -6.28 -4.30
C ALA A 11 6.11 -6.88 -5.60
N ALA A 12 7.44 -7.05 -5.67
CA ALA A 12 8.10 -7.70 -6.80
C ALA A 12 7.73 -9.19 -6.93
N GLU A 13 7.73 -9.95 -5.83
CA GLU A 13 7.38 -11.38 -5.82
C GLU A 13 5.91 -11.64 -6.21
N LYS A 14 5.01 -10.75 -5.82
CA LYS A 14 3.58 -10.83 -6.16
C LYS A 14 3.25 -10.25 -7.53
N GLY A 15 4.21 -9.56 -8.17
CA GLY A 15 3.99 -8.91 -9.45
C GLY A 15 2.95 -7.79 -9.36
N LEU A 16 2.95 -7.02 -8.27
CA LEU A 16 2.02 -5.90 -8.11
C LEU A 16 2.31 -4.84 -9.18
N ASP A 17 1.25 -4.37 -9.85
CA ASP A 17 1.34 -3.23 -10.75
C ASP A 17 1.44 -1.93 -9.95
N LEU A 18 2.67 -1.45 -9.76
CA LEU A 18 2.95 -0.21 -9.02
C LEU A 18 2.55 1.05 -9.80
N GLU A 19 2.40 0.95 -11.13
CA GLU A 19 1.95 2.05 -12.00
C GLU A 19 0.42 2.14 -12.09
N ARG A 20 -0.30 1.12 -11.59
CA ARG A 20 -1.76 1.15 -11.49
C ARG A 20 -2.21 2.41 -10.77
N LEU A 21 -3.00 3.22 -11.48
CA LEU A 21 -3.62 4.41 -10.93
C LEU A 21 -4.75 4.03 -9.97
N ILE A 22 -4.69 4.60 -8.78
CA ILE A 22 -5.71 4.55 -7.75
C ILE A 22 -6.46 5.88 -7.78
N GLU A 23 -7.78 5.79 -7.86
CA GLU A 23 -8.71 6.92 -7.84
C GLU A 23 -9.43 6.95 -6.48
N VAL A 24 -9.28 8.05 -5.75
CA VAL A 24 -9.90 8.26 -4.44
C VAL A 24 -10.40 9.69 -4.28
N GLU A 25 -11.50 9.89 -3.56
CA GLU A 25 -12.05 11.22 -3.29
C GLU A 25 -11.37 11.86 -2.08
N GLY A 26 -10.82 13.06 -2.26
CA GLY A 26 -10.24 13.88 -1.19
C GLY A 26 -11.02 15.18 -0.98
N PRO A 27 -10.69 15.96 0.06
CA PRO A 27 -11.28 17.28 0.30
C PRO A 27 -11.20 18.26 -0.89
N SER A 28 -10.21 18.12 -1.77
CA SER A 28 -10.00 18.95 -2.96
C SER A 28 -10.57 18.33 -4.24
N GLY A 29 -11.29 17.20 -4.13
CA GLY A 29 -11.88 16.44 -5.23
C GLY A 29 -11.15 15.12 -5.51
N THR A 30 -11.34 14.60 -6.72
CA THR A 30 -10.78 13.31 -7.13
C THR A 30 -9.24 13.37 -7.22
N ASN A 31 -8.57 12.53 -6.44
CA ASN A 31 -7.13 12.35 -6.46
C ASN A 31 -6.78 11.09 -7.26
N PHE A 32 -5.76 11.19 -8.12
CA PHE A 32 -5.20 10.08 -8.88
C PHE A 32 -3.74 9.90 -8.47
N MET A 33 -3.38 8.71 -7.99
CA MET A 33 -2.00 8.40 -7.62
C MET A 33 -1.64 6.96 -8.00
N PRO A 34 -0.40 6.69 -8.44
CA PRO A 34 0.03 5.32 -8.67
C PRO A 34 0.17 4.57 -7.34
N ALA A 35 -0.03 3.26 -7.36
CA ALA A 35 0.12 2.41 -6.17
C ALA A 35 1.51 2.52 -5.52
N GLU A 36 2.56 2.85 -6.29
CA GLU A 36 3.89 3.17 -5.79
C GLU A 36 3.88 4.24 -4.68
N ILE A 37 3.07 5.30 -4.83
CA ILE A 37 3.00 6.39 -3.83
C ILE A 37 2.45 5.88 -2.49
N VAL A 38 1.50 4.95 -2.53
CA VAL A 38 0.96 4.32 -1.32
C VAL A 38 2.05 3.48 -0.63
N ILE A 39 2.84 2.72 -1.40
CA ILE A 39 3.96 1.94 -0.89
C ILE A 39 5.03 2.85 -0.26
N GLU A 40 5.37 3.98 -0.89
CA GLU A 40 6.31 4.96 -0.34
C GLU A 40 5.78 5.61 0.96
N ALA A 41 4.48 5.91 1.03
CA ALA A 41 3.86 6.40 2.26
C ALA A 41 3.94 5.35 3.38
N MET A 42 3.70 4.08 3.07
CA MET A 42 3.85 2.97 4.03
C MET A 42 5.30 2.86 4.57
N LYS A 43 6.31 3.10 3.73
CA LYS A 43 7.73 3.11 4.13
C LYS A 43 8.06 4.26 5.08
N SER A 44 7.36 5.38 4.95
CA SER A 44 7.54 6.58 5.77
C SER A 44 6.74 6.56 7.07
N ALA A 45 5.81 5.62 7.22
CA ALA A 45 4.97 5.47 8.41
C ALA A 45 5.80 5.14 9.68
N PRO A 46 5.33 5.50 10.88
CA PRO A 46 5.96 5.11 12.13
C PRO A 46 6.14 3.59 12.25
N ALA A 47 7.19 3.15 12.96
CA ALA A 47 7.50 1.72 13.10
C ALA A 47 6.34 0.88 13.68
N SER A 48 5.47 1.47 14.52
CA SER A 48 4.26 0.83 15.02
C SER A 48 3.21 0.56 13.94
N GLU A 49 3.08 1.45 12.97
CA GLU A 49 2.17 1.31 11.83
C GLU A 49 2.76 0.34 10.81
N GLN A 50 4.05 0.43 10.50
CA GLN A 50 4.73 -0.54 9.62
C GLN A 50 4.54 -1.99 10.08
N ARG A 51 4.56 -2.25 11.39
CA ARG A 51 4.26 -3.58 11.95
C ARG A 51 2.82 -4.02 11.67
N GLN A 52 1.85 -3.12 11.78
CA GLN A 52 0.43 -3.41 11.52
C GLN A 52 0.16 -3.60 10.02
N LEU A 53 0.76 -2.76 9.18
CA LEU A 53 0.73 -2.87 7.73
C LEU A 53 1.27 -4.23 7.29
N ARG A 54 2.47 -4.61 7.76
CA ARG A 54 3.07 -5.93 7.49
C ARG A 54 2.15 -7.07 7.94
N ALA A 55 1.62 -7.01 9.17
CA ALA A 55 0.73 -8.05 9.68
C ALA A 55 -0.54 -8.21 8.83
N THR A 56 -1.10 -7.09 8.36
CA THR A 56 -2.30 -7.10 7.51
C THR A 56 -2.00 -7.72 6.15
N ILE A 57 -0.91 -7.32 5.50
CA ILE A 57 -0.49 -7.87 4.20
C ILE A 57 -0.20 -9.36 4.29
N VAL A 58 0.53 -9.80 5.33
CA VAL A 58 0.80 -11.23 5.56
C VAL A 58 -0.50 -12.03 5.73
N ARG A 59 -1.49 -11.46 6.44
CA ARG A 59 -2.79 -12.12 6.61
C ARG A 59 -3.57 -12.23 5.30
N LEU A 60 -3.57 -11.17 4.49
CA LEU A 60 -4.21 -11.19 3.16
C LEU A 60 -3.53 -12.21 2.25
N ASP A 61 -2.20 -12.22 2.22
CA ASP A 61 -1.44 -13.17 1.41
C ASP A 61 -1.67 -14.62 1.83
N PHE A 62 -1.68 -14.89 3.13
CA PHE A 62 -1.99 -16.23 3.66
C PHE A 62 -3.39 -16.70 3.26
N ALA A 63 -4.35 -15.78 3.15
CA ALA A 63 -5.71 -16.07 2.71
C ALA A 63 -5.87 -16.11 1.18
N ALA A 64 -4.78 -15.94 0.40
CA ALA A 64 -4.80 -15.74 -1.04
C ALA A 64 -5.78 -14.62 -1.48
N ALA A 65 -5.91 -13.58 -0.66
CA ALA A 65 -6.73 -12.42 -0.93
C ALA A 65 -5.96 -11.37 -1.75
N PRO A 66 -6.64 -10.59 -2.62
CA PRO A 66 -6.00 -9.53 -3.38
C PRO A 66 -5.49 -8.41 -2.46
N ILE A 67 -4.35 -7.81 -2.84
CA ILE A 67 -3.68 -6.76 -2.05
C ILE A 67 -4.12 -5.37 -2.51
N GLU A 68 -4.52 -5.24 -3.77
CA GLU A 68 -4.94 -3.99 -4.41
C GLU A 68 -6.05 -3.27 -3.62
N PRO A 69 -7.11 -3.94 -3.13
CA PRO A 69 -8.14 -3.27 -2.33
C PRO A 69 -7.60 -2.70 -1.01
N PHE A 70 -6.55 -3.30 -0.45
CA PHE A 70 -5.91 -2.76 0.75
C PHE A 70 -5.08 -1.52 0.42
N LEU A 71 -4.39 -1.50 -0.73
CA LEU A 71 -3.70 -0.30 -1.20
C LEU A 71 -4.69 0.84 -1.50
N ASP A 72 -5.85 0.54 -2.09
CA ASP A 72 -6.91 1.52 -2.34
C ASP A 72 -7.44 2.12 -1.03
N HIS A 73 -7.63 1.28 -0.01
CA HIS A 73 -8.02 1.74 1.33
C HIS A 73 -6.98 2.69 1.94
N LEU A 74 -5.69 2.39 1.81
CA LEU A 74 -4.61 3.24 2.34
C LEU A 74 -4.47 4.54 1.54
N ALA A 75 -4.70 4.53 0.23
CA ALA A 75 -4.67 5.73 -0.62
C ALA A 75 -5.65 6.81 -0.15
N GLN A 76 -6.79 6.41 0.44
CA GLN A 76 -7.77 7.34 0.99
C GLN A 76 -7.19 8.25 2.09
N ALA A 77 -6.19 7.78 2.85
CA ALA A 77 -5.53 8.58 3.88
C ALA A 77 -4.54 9.62 3.30
N LEU A 78 -4.19 9.49 2.02
CA LEU A 78 -3.27 10.38 1.29
C LEU A 78 -4.01 11.40 0.41
N ALA A 79 -5.31 11.20 0.17
CA ALA A 79 -6.12 12.09 -0.65
C ALA A 79 -6.30 13.46 0.01
N ILE A 80 -6.13 14.53 -0.78
CA ILE A 80 -6.25 15.94 -0.32
C ILE A 80 -7.40 16.68 -0.98
#